data_AF-A0A7J9GRA7-F1
#
_entry.id   AF-A0A7J9GRA7-F1
#
_cell.length_a   1.000
_cell.length_b   1.000
_cell.length_c   1.000
_cell.angle_alpha   90.00
_cell.angle_beta   90.00
_cell.angle_gamma   90.00
#
_symmetry.space_group_name_H-M   'P 1'
#
loop_
_entity.id
_entity.type
_entity.pdbx_description
1 polymer ?
#
loop_
_entity_poly.entity_id
_entity_poly.type
_entity_poly.pdbx_seq_one_letter_code
_entity_poly.pdbx_strand_id
1 'polypeptide(L)'
;GGNFTRNSTYETNLSRLLLSFFRNTTHENGFYNFSSGQGSNMANAIALCRGDASSSDCFNCINSANAELRDLCPNQREAIIWYDYCMFRYTNHSILGNMKINPIFYMSNENNVRNVAAFNQALGSLLNNLTNMASSGTSLGKFATGNTRVGPSQTIYALLQCTPDVQQIDCSSCLSQAIGLIPECCNGKQGGRVGNKSNSSQTTIIVSVSAVSFVLLLISSCVFIISRLRKPKLKPQTATDHFSDANKIGQGGFGAVYKGTVAGGKLIAVKRLSSDSRQGDFEFKNEVQLMANLQHRNLVRLQGFCLEGKERLLIYEFVPNGSLDKFLFG
;
A
#
# COMPACT_ATOMS: atom_id res chain seq x y z
N GLY A 1 -8.44 19.24 -13.66
CA GLY A 1 -8.09 18.29 -14.73
C GLY A 1 -9.16 18.26 -15.81
N GLY A 2 -8.76 18.54 -17.04
CA GLY A 2 -9.55 18.23 -18.24
C GLY A 2 -9.09 16.92 -18.88
N ASN A 3 -9.78 16.48 -19.93
CA ASN A 3 -9.40 15.29 -20.68
C ASN A 3 -8.40 15.63 -21.79
N PHE A 4 -7.57 14.67 -22.19
CA PHE A 4 -6.80 14.73 -23.43
C PHE A 4 -7.38 13.75 -24.46
N THR A 5 -7.21 14.07 -25.74
CA THR A 5 -7.61 13.19 -26.84
C THR A 5 -6.57 12.09 -27.03
N ARG A 6 -7.03 10.86 -27.29
CA ARG A 6 -6.16 9.75 -27.64
C ARG A 6 -5.30 10.08 -28.87
N ASN A 7 -4.05 9.65 -28.88
CA ASN A 7 -3.03 9.94 -29.89
C ASN A 7 -2.68 11.43 -30.01
N SER A 8 -2.98 12.25 -29.00
CA SER A 8 -2.56 13.65 -28.97
C SER A 8 -1.07 13.79 -28.66
N THR A 9 -0.49 14.94 -29.02
CA THR A 9 0.88 15.31 -28.64
C THR A 9 1.07 15.25 -27.11
N TYR A 10 0.06 15.64 -26.34
CA TYR A 10 0.08 15.51 -24.87
C TYR A 10 0.22 14.06 -24.43
N GLU A 11 -0.54 13.12 -25.00
CA GLU A 11 -0.43 11.69 -24.65
C GLU A 11 0.95 11.12 -24.97
N THR A 12 1.51 11.48 -26.12
CA THR A 12 2.87 11.07 -26.51
C THR A 12 3.91 11.64 -25.54
N ASN A 13 3.76 12.91 -25.13
CA ASN A 13 4.65 13.54 -24.17
C ASN A 13 4.55 12.91 -22.79
N LEU A 14 3.34 12.59 -22.34
CA LEU A 14 3.07 11.87 -21.09
C LEU A 14 3.68 10.46 -21.16
N SER A 15 3.47 9.70 -22.22
CA SER A 15 4.04 8.35 -22.36
C SER A 15 5.58 8.37 -22.31
N ARG A 16 6.23 9.33 -22.98
CA ARG A 16 7.69 9.52 -22.90
C ARG A 16 8.15 9.84 -21.48
N LEU A 17 7.41 10.70 -20.80
CA LEU A 17 7.69 11.12 -19.42
C LEU A 17 7.65 9.93 -18.45
N LEU A 18 6.63 9.07 -18.57
CA LEU A 18 6.44 7.90 -17.72
C LEU A 18 7.56 6.86 -17.94
N LEU A 19 8.14 6.78 -19.15
CA LEU A 19 9.30 5.92 -19.42
C LEU A 19 10.58 6.37 -18.68
N SER A 20 10.70 7.65 -18.33
CA SER A 20 11.86 8.17 -17.60
C SER A 20 12.01 7.56 -16.21
N PHE A 21 10.89 7.20 -15.55
CA PHE A 21 10.91 6.59 -14.22
C PHE A 21 11.45 5.15 -14.23
N PHE A 22 11.25 4.39 -15.31
CA PHE A 22 11.81 3.04 -15.43
C PHE A 22 13.32 3.04 -15.67
N ARG A 23 13.86 4.10 -16.28
CA ARG A 23 15.27 4.20 -16.66
C ARG A 23 16.13 4.79 -15.55
N ASN A 24 15.55 5.62 -14.68
CA ASN A 24 16.30 6.36 -13.69
C ASN A 24 16.21 5.65 -12.32
N THR A 25 17.11 4.69 -12.09
CA THR A 25 17.16 3.86 -10.87
C THR A 25 17.98 4.47 -9.74
N THR A 26 18.61 5.63 -9.97
CA THR A 26 19.62 6.21 -9.08
C THR A 26 19.26 7.65 -8.71
N HIS A 27 18.23 7.84 -7.89
CA HIS A 27 18.11 9.06 -7.10
C HIS A 27 18.14 8.70 -5.62
N GLU A 28 19.16 9.22 -4.93
CA GLU A 28 19.49 8.91 -3.53
C GLU A 28 18.39 9.30 -2.52
N ASN A 29 17.39 10.10 -2.94
CA ASN A 29 16.50 10.80 -2.01
C ASN A 29 15.02 10.40 -2.14
N GLY A 30 14.71 9.39 -2.96
CA GLY A 30 13.34 8.88 -3.12
C GLY A 30 12.35 9.87 -3.75
N PHE A 31 12.77 11.05 -4.19
CA PHE A 31 11.92 12.03 -4.88
C PHE A 31 12.39 12.22 -6.32
N TYR A 32 11.42 12.15 -7.24
CA TYR A 32 11.63 12.18 -8.67
C TYR A 32 10.72 13.23 -9.26
N ASN A 33 11.25 14.05 -10.17
CA ASN A 33 10.47 14.99 -10.95
C ASN A 33 10.93 14.95 -12.40
N PHE A 34 9.98 14.96 -13.32
CA PHE A 34 10.26 15.03 -14.74
C PHE A 34 9.20 15.88 -15.44
N SER A 35 9.59 16.47 -16.57
CA SER A 35 8.71 17.23 -17.46
C SER A 35 8.99 16.88 -18.92
N SER A 36 7.96 16.94 -19.78
CA SER A 36 8.06 16.64 -21.21
C SER A 36 7.04 17.47 -22.00
N GLY A 37 7.47 18.07 -23.11
CA GLY A 37 6.64 18.92 -23.95
C GLY A 37 6.63 20.40 -23.56
N GLN A 38 5.81 21.20 -24.25
CA GLN A 38 5.69 22.65 -24.07
C GLN A 38 4.24 23.11 -24.28
N GLY A 39 3.90 24.29 -23.75
CA GLY A 39 2.58 24.91 -23.92
C GLY A 39 1.43 24.01 -23.46
N SER A 40 0.37 23.90 -24.27
CA SER A 40 -0.81 23.08 -23.99
C SER A 40 -0.55 21.56 -24.00
N ASN A 41 0.64 21.14 -24.45
CA ASN A 41 1.09 19.75 -24.52
C ASN A 41 2.17 19.40 -23.48
N MET A 42 2.45 20.31 -22.52
CA MET A 42 3.37 20.04 -21.43
C MET A 42 2.76 19.03 -20.45
N ALA A 43 3.51 17.97 -20.16
CA ALA A 43 3.20 16.99 -19.12
C ALA A 43 4.28 17.04 -18.05
N ASN A 44 3.87 17.02 -16.79
CA ASN A 44 4.73 17.02 -15.62
C ASN A 44 4.40 15.79 -14.77
N ALA A 45 5.40 15.20 -14.11
CA ALA A 45 5.20 14.08 -13.22
C ALA A 45 6.16 14.13 -12.04
N ILE A 46 5.66 13.74 -10.87
CA ILE A 46 6.46 13.53 -9.67
C ILE A 46 6.19 12.15 -9.09
N ALA A 47 7.22 11.60 -8.45
CA ALA A 47 7.06 10.46 -7.56
C ALA A 47 7.81 10.70 -6.26
N LEU A 48 7.23 10.26 -5.15
CA LEU A 48 7.84 10.35 -3.83
C LEU A 48 7.76 8.98 -3.16
N CYS A 49 8.89 8.45 -2.76
CA CYS A 49 9.00 7.27 -1.94
C CYS A 49 8.96 7.64 -0.46
N ARG A 50 8.49 6.70 0.37
CA ARG A 50 8.54 6.84 1.82
C ARG A 50 10.00 6.93 2.27
N GLY A 51 10.30 7.80 3.23
CA GLY A 51 11.70 8.11 3.60
C GLY A 51 12.50 6.94 4.20
N ASP A 52 11.84 5.88 4.65
CA ASP A 52 12.40 4.63 5.18
C ASP A 52 12.35 3.46 4.18
N ALA A 53 11.86 3.69 2.95
CA ALA A 53 11.77 2.64 1.94
C ALA A 53 13.15 2.32 1.34
N SER A 54 13.41 1.03 1.11
CA SER A 54 14.60 0.60 0.36
C SER A 54 14.54 1.08 -1.09
N SER A 55 15.69 1.23 -1.76
CA SER A 55 15.74 1.61 -3.18
C SER A 55 14.92 0.65 -4.05
N SER A 56 14.91 -0.65 -3.73
CA SER A 56 14.08 -1.64 -4.43
C SER A 56 12.59 -1.47 -4.19
N ASP A 57 12.16 -1.24 -2.95
CA ASP A 57 10.74 -1.05 -2.63
C ASP A 57 10.20 0.23 -3.27
N CYS A 58 11.00 1.29 -3.22
CA CYS A 58 10.74 2.56 -3.88
C CYS A 58 10.55 2.37 -5.40
N PHE A 59 11.52 1.75 -6.07
CA PHE A 59 11.48 1.50 -7.51
C PHE A 59 10.27 0.66 -7.93
N ASN A 60 10.02 -0.46 -7.24
CA ASN A 60 8.88 -1.34 -7.54
C ASN A 60 7.54 -0.62 -7.34
N CYS A 61 7.43 0.19 -6.28
CA CYS A 61 6.24 0.95 -5.99
C CYS A 61 5.94 1.99 -7.08
N ILE A 62 6.95 2.78 -7.48
CA ILE A 62 6.81 3.81 -8.52
C ILE A 62 6.37 3.18 -9.85
N ASN A 63 6.98 2.07 -10.25
CA ASN A 63 6.65 1.40 -11.49
C ASN A 63 5.21 0.85 -11.50
N SER A 64 4.79 0.26 -10.38
CA SER A 64 3.42 -0.23 -10.21
C SER A 64 2.42 0.92 -10.27
N ALA A 65 2.73 2.02 -9.57
CA ALA A 65 1.88 3.21 -9.50
C ALA A 65 1.70 3.86 -10.88
N ASN A 66 2.81 3.99 -11.62
CA ASN A 66 2.82 4.52 -12.97
C ASN A 66 1.94 3.70 -13.92
N ALA A 67 2.07 2.36 -13.89
CA ALA A 67 1.29 1.46 -14.73
C ALA A 67 -0.21 1.50 -14.37
N GLU A 68 -0.55 1.33 -13.08
CA GLU A 68 -1.95 1.26 -12.63
C GLU A 68 -2.69 2.59 -12.86
N LEU A 69 -2.02 3.73 -12.65
CA LEU A 69 -2.64 5.04 -12.81
C LEU A 69 -3.10 5.29 -14.26
N ARG A 70 -2.43 4.72 -15.26
CA ARG A 70 -2.84 4.80 -16.67
C ARG A 70 -4.08 3.97 -16.96
N ASP A 71 -4.22 2.82 -16.31
CA ASP A 71 -5.41 1.96 -16.46
C ASP A 71 -6.63 2.59 -15.78
N LEU A 72 -6.43 3.21 -14.61
CA LEU A 72 -7.49 3.89 -13.87
C LEU A 72 -7.92 5.21 -14.52
N CYS A 73 -7.00 5.94 -15.14
CA CYS A 73 -7.21 7.30 -15.66
C CYS A 73 -6.73 7.44 -17.12
N PRO A 74 -7.36 6.74 -18.09
CA PRO A 74 -6.81 6.57 -19.44
C PRO A 74 -6.71 7.86 -20.27
N ASN A 75 -7.53 8.87 -19.98
CA ASN A 75 -7.61 10.13 -20.73
C ASN A 75 -7.55 11.40 -19.87
N GLN A 76 -7.20 11.27 -18.58
CA GLN A 76 -7.13 12.40 -17.66
C GLN A 76 -5.80 13.12 -17.79
N ARG A 77 -5.82 14.46 -17.87
CA ARG A 77 -4.59 15.29 -17.87
C ARG A 77 -3.94 15.43 -16.49
N GLU A 78 -4.63 14.99 -15.45
CA GLU A 78 -4.16 15.03 -14.07
C GLU A 78 -4.60 13.75 -13.37
N ALA A 79 -3.67 13.05 -12.73
CA ALA A 79 -4.00 11.90 -11.92
C ALA A 79 -2.95 11.70 -10.82
N ILE A 80 -3.36 11.05 -9.73
CA ILE A 80 -2.52 10.77 -8.58
C ILE A 80 -2.93 9.45 -7.94
N ILE A 81 -1.95 8.66 -7.51
CA ILE A 81 -2.14 7.40 -6.79
C ILE A 81 -1.17 7.34 -5.61
N TRP A 82 -1.60 6.68 -4.54
CA TRP A 82 -0.83 6.47 -3.32
C TRP A 82 -0.79 4.98 -2.99
N TYR A 83 0.40 4.52 -2.64
CA TYR A 83 0.64 3.24 -2.00
C TYR A 83 1.34 3.44 -0.64
N ASP A 84 1.75 2.33 -0.05
CA ASP A 84 2.42 2.31 1.26
C ASP A 84 3.87 2.80 1.19
N TYR A 85 4.55 2.56 0.06
CA TYR A 85 5.96 2.94 -0.13
C TYR A 85 6.17 4.14 -1.05
N CYS A 86 5.15 4.61 -1.76
CA CYS A 86 5.29 5.74 -2.67
C CYS A 86 3.96 6.43 -3.02
N MET A 87 4.09 7.60 -3.62
CA MET A 87 3.05 8.33 -4.34
C MET A 87 3.55 8.62 -5.76
N PHE A 88 2.62 8.60 -6.72
CA PHE A 88 2.89 8.97 -8.11
C PHE A 88 1.82 9.94 -8.60
N ARG A 89 2.23 11.01 -9.28
CA ARG A 89 1.33 12.03 -9.81
C ARG A 89 1.82 12.53 -11.16
N TYR A 90 0.88 12.79 -12.07
CA TYR A 90 1.15 13.61 -13.25
C TYR A 90 0.10 14.70 -13.45
N THR A 91 0.47 15.79 -14.11
CA THR A 91 -0.42 16.91 -14.45
C THR A 91 -0.01 17.56 -15.78
N ASN A 92 -0.83 18.48 -16.29
CA ASN A 92 -0.52 19.33 -17.45
C ASN A 92 -0.06 20.75 -17.08
N HIS A 93 0.16 21.03 -15.80
CA HIS A 93 0.60 22.32 -15.28
C HIS A 93 1.80 22.12 -14.35
N SER A 94 2.49 23.19 -13.97
CA SER A 94 3.68 23.07 -13.11
C SER A 94 3.34 22.42 -11.76
N ILE A 95 4.08 21.36 -11.40
CA ILE A 95 3.82 20.58 -10.17
C ILE A 95 4.66 21.08 -8.99
N LEU A 96 5.92 21.43 -9.24
CA LEU A 96 6.88 21.79 -8.20
C LEU A 96 6.54 23.12 -7.53
N GLY A 97 6.75 23.20 -6.22
CA GLY A 97 6.61 24.42 -5.42
C GLY A 97 5.17 24.93 -5.25
N ASN A 98 4.17 24.23 -5.81
CA ASN A 98 2.78 24.65 -5.80
C ASN A 98 2.00 23.86 -4.73
N MET A 99 2.07 24.31 -3.47
CA MET A 99 1.29 23.71 -2.39
C MET A 99 -0.20 24.05 -2.54
N LYS A 100 -1.03 23.02 -2.68
CA LYS A 100 -2.50 23.14 -2.59
C LYS A 100 -3.00 22.23 -1.50
N ILE A 101 -3.77 22.76 -0.54
CA ILE A 101 -4.24 22.02 0.64
C ILE A 101 -5.45 21.11 0.33
N ASN A 102 -6.20 21.38 -0.75
CA ASN A 102 -7.47 20.71 -1.06
C ASN A 102 -7.50 20.11 -2.48
N PRO A 103 -7.99 18.87 -2.66
CA PRO A 103 -8.80 18.09 -1.70
C PRO A 103 -7.96 17.16 -0.79
N ILE A 104 -8.52 16.64 0.31
CA ILE A 104 -7.84 15.79 1.30
C ILE A 104 -8.41 14.37 1.24
N PHE A 105 -7.61 13.34 1.52
CA PHE A 105 -8.07 11.98 1.77
C PHE A 105 -7.70 11.56 3.20
N TYR A 106 -8.58 10.78 3.82
CA TYR A 106 -8.28 10.15 5.08
C TYR A 106 -8.76 8.69 5.07
N MET A 107 -8.09 7.88 5.88
CA MET A 107 -8.48 6.51 6.18
C MET A 107 -8.34 6.32 7.69
N SER A 108 -9.20 5.53 8.30
CA SER A 108 -9.14 5.24 9.73
C SER A 108 -9.27 3.75 9.98
N ASN A 109 -8.67 3.30 11.08
CA ASN A 109 -8.84 1.92 11.54
C ASN A 109 -10.28 1.75 12.04
N GLU A 110 -10.86 0.58 11.79
CA GLU A 110 -12.21 0.28 12.26
C GLU A 110 -12.27 0.18 13.80
N ASN A 111 -11.20 -0.33 14.41
CA ASN A 111 -11.07 -0.53 15.84
C ASN A 111 -10.81 0.78 16.60
N ASN A 112 -11.35 0.85 17.81
CA ASN A 112 -11.21 1.99 18.70
C ASN A 112 -10.15 1.72 19.79
N VAL A 113 -9.54 2.80 20.29
CA VAL A 113 -8.66 2.77 21.46
C VAL A 113 -9.51 2.73 22.75
N ARG A 114 -8.93 2.18 23.82
CA ARG A 114 -9.65 2.08 25.11
C ARG A 114 -9.75 3.42 25.84
N ASN A 115 -8.63 4.15 25.95
CA ASN A 115 -8.58 5.45 26.60
C ASN A 115 -8.33 6.54 25.54
N VAL A 116 -9.42 7.12 25.02
CA VAL A 116 -9.38 8.12 23.94
C VAL A 116 -8.64 9.38 24.38
N ALA A 117 -8.86 9.86 25.61
CA ALA A 117 -8.24 11.10 26.10
C ALA A 117 -6.71 10.97 26.21
N ALA A 118 -6.22 9.92 26.88
CA ALA A 118 -4.78 9.69 27.03
C ALA A 118 -4.10 9.40 25.68
N PHE A 119 -4.79 8.68 24.80
CA PHE A 119 -4.29 8.41 23.45
C PHE A 119 -4.17 9.69 22.62
N ASN A 120 -5.22 10.51 22.56
CA ASN A 120 -5.21 11.74 21.77
C ASN A 120 -4.19 12.74 22.30
N GLN A 121 -4.01 12.84 23.62
CA GLN A 121 -2.99 13.70 24.23
C GLN A 121 -1.59 13.26 23.79
N ALA A 122 -1.27 11.98 23.94
CA ALA A 122 0.04 11.43 23.56
C ALA A 122 0.28 11.53 22.04
N LEU A 123 -0.75 11.26 21.23
CA LEU A 123 -0.71 11.39 19.78
C LEU A 123 -0.42 12.85 19.37
N GLY A 124 -1.14 13.82 19.93
CA GLY A 124 -0.94 15.23 19.64
C GLY A 124 0.48 15.71 19.92
N SER A 125 1.04 15.34 21.08
CA SER A 125 2.43 15.66 21.42
C SER A 125 3.44 15.01 20.47
N LEU A 126 3.23 13.74 20.09
CA LEU A 126 4.09 13.05 19.13
C LEU A 126 4.06 13.72 17.75
N LEU A 127 2.87 14.02 17.23
CA LEU A 127 2.70 14.62 15.91
C LEU A 127 3.30 16.03 15.84
N ASN A 128 3.12 16.86 16.88
CA ASN A 128 3.72 18.19 16.94
C ASN A 128 5.25 18.14 16.91
N ASN A 129 5.85 17.18 17.61
CA ASN A 129 7.30 16.99 17.57
C ASN A 129 7.77 16.56 16.16
N LEU A 130 7.10 15.56 15.58
CA LEU A 130 7.43 15.07 14.25
C LEU A 130 7.22 16.12 13.15
N THR A 131 6.31 17.07 13.32
CA THR A 131 6.12 18.20 12.38
C THR A 131 7.39 19.03 12.26
N ASN A 132 8.05 19.35 13.38
CA ASN A 132 9.29 20.13 13.37
C ASN A 132 10.45 19.33 12.74
N MET A 133 10.55 18.03 13.06
CA MET A 133 11.58 17.15 12.49
C MET A 133 11.39 16.96 10.97
N ALA A 134 10.17 16.65 10.52
CA ALA A 134 9.90 16.43 9.09
C ALA A 134 10.06 17.72 8.27
N SER A 135 9.62 18.87 8.80
CA SER A 135 9.66 20.15 8.08
C SER A 135 11.08 20.73 7.91
N SER A 136 11.94 20.50 8.90
CA SER A 136 13.36 20.90 8.89
C SER A 136 14.25 20.03 8.01
N GLY A 137 13.73 18.95 7.42
CA GLY A 137 14.45 18.13 6.45
C GLY A 137 14.91 18.94 5.22
N THR A 138 16.05 18.54 4.66
CA THR A 138 16.64 19.17 3.47
C THR A 138 16.05 18.59 2.17
N SER A 139 16.63 18.94 1.02
CA SER A 139 16.30 18.35 -0.28
C SER A 139 16.53 16.82 -0.35
N LEU A 140 17.24 16.25 0.62
CA LEU A 140 17.46 14.81 0.76
C LEU A 140 16.22 14.05 1.29
N GLY A 141 15.25 14.76 1.86
CA GLY A 141 14.02 14.17 2.37
C GLY A 141 13.42 14.97 3.52
N LYS A 142 12.12 15.25 3.45
CA LYS A 142 11.33 15.86 4.52
C LYS A 142 10.48 14.80 5.18
N PHE A 143 11.08 14.04 6.10
CA PHE A 143 10.52 12.81 6.65
C PHE A 143 10.88 12.67 8.13
N ALA A 144 9.94 12.24 8.95
CA ALA A 144 10.21 11.90 10.34
C ALA A 144 9.31 10.76 10.82
N THR A 145 9.86 9.90 11.67
CA THR A 145 9.13 8.85 12.38
C THR A 145 9.38 8.95 13.87
N GLY A 146 8.39 8.55 14.67
CA GLY A 146 8.55 8.50 16.11
C GLY A 146 7.54 7.59 16.75
N ASN A 147 7.67 7.42 18.05
CA ASN A 147 6.74 6.65 18.85
C ASN A 147 6.58 7.24 20.25
N THR A 148 5.48 6.91 20.91
CA THR A 148 5.22 7.26 22.31
C THR A 148 4.37 6.18 22.97
N ARG A 149 4.43 6.07 24.30
CA ARG A 149 3.64 5.09 25.05
C ARG A 149 2.40 5.72 25.67
N VAL A 150 1.32 4.95 25.70
CA VAL A 150 0.06 5.27 26.39
C VAL A 150 -0.20 4.15 27.40
N GLY A 151 0.15 4.39 28.65
CA GLY A 151 0.07 3.35 29.69
C GLY A 151 1.05 2.18 29.45
N PRO A 152 0.79 1.01 30.05
CA PRO A 152 1.77 -0.08 30.12
C PRO A 152 1.87 -0.93 28.84
N SER A 153 0.84 -0.96 27.99
CA SER A 153 0.75 -1.95 26.90
C SER A 153 0.49 -1.36 25.52
N GLN A 154 0.31 -0.04 25.39
CA GLN A 154 0.01 0.60 24.11
C GLN A 154 1.14 1.54 23.71
N THR A 155 1.72 1.32 22.53
CA THR A 155 2.69 2.23 21.91
C THR A 155 2.09 2.78 20.63
N ILE A 156 2.07 4.10 20.48
CA ILE A 156 1.70 4.82 19.27
C ILE A 156 2.95 4.96 18.42
N TYR A 157 2.90 4.56 17.16
CA TYR A 157 3.89 4.96 16.14
C TYR A 157 3.30 6.05 15.26
N ALA A 158 4.14 6.91 14.69
CA ALA A 158 3.71 7.92 13.72
C ALA A 158 4.82 8.23 12.72
N LEU A 159 4.40 8.71 11.55
CA LEU A 159 5.26 9.09 10.44
C LEU A 159 4.70 10.36 9.79
N LEU A 160 5.55 11.32 9.48
CA LEU A 160 5.18 12.55 8.78
C LEU A 160 6.13 12.75 7.60
N GLN A 161 5.60 13.22 6.46
CA GLN A 161 6.39 13.42 5.26
C GLN A 161 5.88 14.60 4.41
N CYS A 162 6.80 15.29 3.74
CA CYS A 162 6.51 16.30 2.72
C CYS A 162 7.32 15.98 1.45
N THR A 163 6.94 16.56 0.31
CA THR A 163 7.86 16.49 -0.84
C THR A 163 9.03 17.47 -0.63
N PRO A 164 10.24 17.12 -1.07
CA PRO A 164 11.43 17.97 -0.90
C PRO A 164 11.36 19.34 -1.59
N ASP A 165 10.49 19.54 -2.61
CA ASP A 165 10.33 20.81 -3.32
C ASP A 165 9.61 21.90 -2.50
N VAL A 166 9.08 21.56 -1.32
CA VAL A 166 8.33 22.49 -0.46
C VAL A 166 9.24 23.13 0.58
N GLN A 167 9.07 24.43 0.81
CA GLN A 167 9.81 25.15 1.84
C GLN A 167 9.48 24.62 3.25
N GLN A 168 10.35 24.88 4.22
CA GLN A 168 10.14 24.42 5.60
C GLN A 168 8.84 24.95 6.20
N ILE A 169 8.55 26.24 6.02
CA ILE A 169 7.35 26.89 6.55
C ILE A 169 6.08 26.28 5.97
N ASP A 170 6.07 26.03 4.66
CA ASP A 170 4.93 25.45 3.95
C ASP A 170 4.71 23.99 4.35
N CYS A 171 5.79 23.21 4.48
CA CYS A 171 5.70 21.83 4.96
C CYS A 171 5.15 21.78 6.38
N SER A 172 5.67 22.63 7.29
CA SER A 172 5.15 22.72 8.66
C SER A 172 3.68 23.10 8.69
N SER A 173 3.28 24.11 7.92
CA SER A 173 1.89 24.55 7.80
C SER A 173 0.99 23.41 7.29
N CYS A 174 1.44 22.67 6.29
CA CYS A 174 0.66 21.58 5.72
C CYS A 174 0.49 20.39 6.68
N LEU A 175 1.56 20.01 7.39
CA LEU A 175 1.53 18.94 8.39
C LEU A 175 0.60 19.33 9.54
N SER A 176 0.68 20.56 10.05
CA SER A 176 -0.22 21.07 11.10
C SER A 176 -1.69 21.06 10.67
N GLN A 177 -2.00 21.45 9.43
CA GLN A 177 -3.37 21.38 8.91
C GLN A 177 -3.89 19.95 8.78
N ALA A 178 -3.05 19.02 8.30
CA ALA A 178 -3.41 17.61 8.23
C ALA A 178 -3.64 16.99 9.62
N ILE A 179 -2.84 17.37 10.63
CA ILE A 179 -3.03 16.98 12.03
C ILE A 179 -4.38 17.52 12.55
N GLY A 180 -4.73 18.75 12.19
CA GLY A 180 -5.99 19.40 12.57
C GLY A 180 -7.26 18.66 12.13
N LEU A 181 -7.16 17.74 11.15
CA LEU A 181 -8.28 16.94 10.66
C LEU A 181 -8.48 15.60 11.38
N ILE A 182 -7.49 15.18 12.18
CA ILE A 182 -7.58 13.93 12.95
C ILE A 182 -8.80 13.88 13.87
N PRO A 183 -9.17 14.97 14.59
CA PRO A 183 -10.36 14.97 15.43
C PRO A 183 -11.66 14.69 14.66
N GLU A 184 -11.74 15.07 13.40
CA GLU A 184 -12.92 14.86 12.57
C GLU A 184 -12.93 13.47 11.92
N CYS A 185 -11.80 13.00 11.39
CA CYS A 185 -11.76 11.75 10.63
C CYS A 185 -11.57 10.48 11.47
N CYS A 186 -10.84 10.62 12.59
CA CYS A 186 -10.05 9.53 13.13
C CYS A 186 -10.00 9.53 14.68
N ASN A 187 -10.84 10.34 15.33
CA ASN A 187 -10.86 10.47 16.77
C ASN A 187 -11.13 9.11 17.46
N GLY A 188 -10.26 8.74 18.40
CA GLY A 188 -10.37 7.48 19.14
C GLY A 188 -10.11 6.22 18.32
N LYS A 189 -9.63 6.32 17.08
CA LYS A 189 -9.27 5.16 16.26
C LYS A 189 -7.87 4.65 16.58
N GLN A 190 -7.67 3.33 16.51
CA GLN A 190 -6.36 2.71 16.74
C GLN A 190 -5.32 3.08 15.67
N GLY A 191 -5.79 3.55 14.52
CA GLY A 191 -4.96 3.95 13.39
C GLY A 191 -5.68 4.95 12.50
N GLY A 192 -4.89 5.70 11.75
CA GLY A 192 -5.35 6.66 10.76
C GLY A 192 -4.36 6.78 9.62
N ARG A 193 -4.74 7.49 8.57
CA ARG A 193 -3.87 8.10 7.55
C ARG A 193 -4.60 9.35 7.07
N VAL A 194 -3.93 10.50 7.07
CA VAL A 194 -4.46 11.75 6.52
C VAL A 194 -3.45 12.26 5.52
N GLY A 195 -3.86 12.47 4.27
CA GLY A 195 -3.01 12.94 3.19
C GLY A 195 -3.73 13.89 2.25
N ASN A 196 -2.98 14.67 1.49
CA ASN A 196 -3.50 15.70 0.60
C ASN A 196 -3.52 15.22 -0.86
N LYS A 197 -4.64 15.43 -1.56
CA LYS A 197 -4.87 15.06 -2.97
C LYS A 197 -4.29 16.08 -3.96
N SER A 198 -3.88 17.29 -3.53
CA SER A 198 -3.75 18.43 -4.45
C SER A 198 -2.35 18.94 -4.79
N ASN A 199 -1.31 18.66 -4.00
CA ASN A 199 0.12 18.65 -4.40
C ASN A 199 1.04 18.70 -3.16
N SER A 200 2.26 18.22 -3.37
CA SER A 200 3.52 18.51 -2.65
C SER A 200 3.63 18.23 -1.15
N SER A 201 2.71 17.47 -0.55
CA SER A 201 2.96 16.91 0.78
C SER A 201 2.26 15.57 0.93
N GLN A 202 3.06 14.56 1.24
CA GLN A 202 2.54 13.28 1.68
C GLN A 202 2.48 13.29 3.20
N THR A 203 1.52 13.97 3.79
CA THR A 203 1.21 13.67 5.19
C THR A 203 0.70 12.22 5.21
N THR A 204 1.35 11.35 5.98
CA THR A 204 0.93 9.94 6.12
C THR A 204 1.13 9.58 7.57
N ILE A 205 0.21 10.08 8.40
CA ILE A 205 0.17 9.78 9.83
C ILE A 205 -0.33 8.36 9.98
N ILE A 206 0.57 7.37 10.00
CA ILE A 206 0.21 5.98 10.32
C ILE A 206 0.33 5.82 11.83
N VAL A 207 -0.82 5.69 12.50
CA VAL A 207 -0.84 5.25 13.90
C VAL A 207 -1.00 3.74 13.94
N SER A 208 0.01 3.03 14.41
CA SER A 208 -0.10 1.62 14.78
C SER A 208 0.00 1.52 16.30
N VAL A 209 -0.82 0.63 16.89
CA VAL A 209 -0.75 0.29 18.29
C VAL A 209 -0.15 -1.11 18.41
N SER A 210 1.05 -1.23 18.95
CA SER A 210 1.56 -2.53 19.40
C SER A 210 1.03 -2.80 20.81
N ALA A 211 0.19 -3.83 20.94
CA ALA A 211 -0.17 -4.41 22.23
C ALA A 211 1.04 -5.23 22.72
N VAL A 212 1.80 -4.70 23.68
CA VAL A 212 2.95 -5.43 24.23
C VAL A 212 2.45 -6.58 25.10
N SER A 213 2.38 -7.78 24.52
CA SER A 213 2.33 -9.07 25.24
C SER A 213 3.28 -10.11 24.66
N PHE A 214 4.22 -9.71 23.79
CA PHE A 214 4.94 -10.64 22.90
C PHE A 214 6.47 -10.70 23.05
N VAL A 215 7.06 -10.12 24.10
CA VAL A 215 8.53 -10.02 24.21
C VAL A 215 9.22 -11.36 24.57
N LEU A 216 8.51 -12.33 25.17
CA LEU A 216 9.08 -13.67 25.44
C LEU A 216 9.04 -14.64 24.24
N LEU A 217 8.32 -14.32 23.16
CA LEU A 217 8.25 -15.17 21.95
C LEU A 217 9.29 -14.79 20.88
N LEU A 218 9.95 -13.63 21.02
CA LEU A 218 10.78 -13.04 19.96
C LEU A 218 12.18 -13.66 19.79
N ILE A 219 12.77 -14.25 20.84
CA ILE A 219 14.10 -14.88 20.71
C ILE A 219 14.02 -16.18 19.88
N SER A 220 12.93 -16.93 19.99
CA SER A 220 12.66 -18.13 19.18
C SER A 220 12.23 -17.77 17.75
N SER A 221 11.39 -16.75 17.58
CA SER A 221 10.91 -16.35 16.26
C SER A 221 11.97 -15.66 15.39
N CYS A 222 12.95 -14.96 15.97
CA CYS A 222 14.00 -14.29 15.18
C CYS A 222 14.91 -15.28 14.43
N VAL A 223 15.27 -16.42 15.04
CA VAL A 223 16.00 -17.50 14.35
C VAL A 223 15.12 -18.16 13.26
N PHE A 224 13.80 -18.22 13.49
CA PHE A 224 12.83 -18.84 12.56
C PHE A 224 12.42 -17.93 11.39
N ILE A 225 12.47 -16.60 11.54
CA ILE A 225 12.12 -15.63 10.48
C ILE A 225 13.30 -15.40 9.53
N ILE A 226 14.54 -15.34 10.04
CA ILE A 226 15.74 -15.15 9.20
C ILE A 226 15.98 -16.39 8.32
N SER A 227 15.59 -17.60 8.78
CA SER A 227 15.63 -18.82 7.96
C SER A 227 14.48 -18.95 6.94
N ARG A 228 13.44 -18.11 7.01
CA ARG A 228 12.25 -18.18 6.13
C ARG A 228 12.20 -17.19 4.97
N LEU A 229 13.10 -16.20 4.89
CA LEU A 229 13.18 -15.27 3.75
C LEU A 229 14.07 -15.73 2.59
N ARG A 230 14.26 -17.05 2.47
CA ARG A 230 14.56 -17.68 1.18
C ARG A 230 13.50 -18.76 0.93
N LYS A 231 12.44 -18.42 0.21
CA LYS A 231 11.63 -19.44 -0.48
C LYS A 231 11.59 -19.17 -1.98
N PRO A 232 11.71 -20.23 -2.79
CA PRO A 232 11.78 -20.11 -4.24
C PRO A 232 10.45 -19.59 -4.78
N LYS A 233 10.51 -18.84 -5.89
CA LYS A 233 9.35 -18.41 -6.66
C LYS A 233 8.46 -19.61 -7.00
N LEU A 234 7.37 -19.81 -6.26
CA LEU A 234 6.31 -20.74 -6.66
C LEU A 234 5.48 -20.04 -7.73
N LYS A 235 5.33 -20.66 -8.91
CA LYS A 235 4.48 -20.17 -9.99
C LYS A 235 3.15 -20.95 -9.97
N PRO A 236 2.05 -20.38 -9.44
CA PRO A 236 0.79 -21.11 -9.30
C PRO A 236 0.23 -21.61 -10.63
N GLN A 237 0.39 -20.81 -11.70
CA GLN A 237 0.00 -21.18 -13.07
C GLN A 237 0.66 -22.50 -13.51
N THR A 238 1.95 -22.66 -13.30
CA THR A 238 2.66 -23.90 -13.67
C THR A 238 2.24 -25.06 -12.77
N ALA A 239 1.96 -24.81 -11.48
CA ALA A 239 1.53 -25.83 -10.54
C ALA A 239 0.12 -26.38 -10.84
N THR A 240 -0.77 -25.57 -11.41
CA THR A 240 -2.16 -25.92 -11.72
C THR A 240 -2.39 -26.29 -13.18
N ASP A 241 -1.34 -26.46 -13.98
CA ASP A 241 -1.42 -26.64 -15.44
C ASP A 241 -2.24 -25.51 -16.10
N HIS A 242 -1.80 -24.28 -15.89
CA HIS A 242 -2.42 -23.05 -16.38
C HIS A 242 -3.91 -22.89 -15.99
N PHE A 243 -4.29 -23.37 -14.80
CA PHE A 243 -5.68 -23.41 -14.34
C PHE A 243 -6.60 -24.20 -15.26
N SER A 244 -6.09 -25.30 -15.83
CA SER A 244 -6.88 -26.26 -16.61
C SER A 244 -8.11 -26.74 -15.84
N ASP A 245 -9.25 -26.87 -16.54
CA ASP A 245 -10.48 -27.39 -15.96
C ASP A 245 -10.32 -28.83 -15.45
N ALA A 246 -9.36 -29.60 -15.99
CA ALA A 246 -9.03 -30.93 -15.47
C ALA A 246 -8.53 -30.91 -14.02
N ASN A 247 -7.97 -29.79 -13.57
CA ASN A 247 -7.50 -29.60 -12.21
C ASN A 247 -8.49 -28.84 -11.33
N LYS A 248 -9.67 -28.46 -11.84
CA LYS A 248 -10.67 -27.71 -11.09
C LYS A 248 -11.40 -28.63 -10.11
N ILE A 249 -11.32 -28.30 -8.83
CA ILE A 249 -11.86 -29.12 -7.73
C ILE A 249 -13.07 -28.47 -7.03
N GLY A 250 -13.39 -27.23 -7.37
CA GLY A 250 -14.59 -26.55 -6.88
C GLY A 250 -14.79 -25.17 -7.50
N GLN A 251 -16.02 -24.68 -7.50
CA GLN A 251 -16.36 -23.33 -7.92
C GLN A 251 -17.58 -22.84 -7.14
N GLY A 252 -17.55 -21.58 -6.71
CA GLY A 252 -18.67 -20.91 -6.06
C GLY A 252 -18.72 -19.43 -6.43
N GLY A 253 -19.55 -18.64 -5.72
CA GLY A 253 -19.71 -17.20 -5.97
C GLY A 253 -18.42 -16.37 -5.85
N PHE A 254 -17.41 -16.92 -5.17
CA PHE A 254 -16.13 -16.25 -4.87
C PHE A 254 -14.98 -16.75 -5.75
N GLY A 255 -15.28 -17.46 -6.84
CA GLY A 255 -14.28 -17.96 -7.79
C GLY A 255 -14.08 -19.47 -7.77
N ALA A 256 -13.03 -19.91 -8.44
CA ALA A 256 -12.75 -21.32 -8.71
C ALA A 256 -11.51 -21.81 -7.93
N VAL A 257 -11.54 -23.06 -7.51
CA VAL A 257 -10.45 -23.72 -6.78
C VAL A 257 -9.85 -24.81 -7.67
N TYR A 258 -8.53 -24.79 -7.81
CA TYR A 258 -7.76 -25.71 -8.64
C TYR A 258 -6.79 -26.50 -7.77
N LYS A 259 -6.64 -27.79 -8.05
CA LYS A 259 -5.58 -28.63 -7.52
C LYS A 259 -4.27 -28.28 -8.24
N GLY A 260 -3.17 -28.20 -7.50
CA GLY A 260 -1.86 -28.01 -8.08
C GLY A 260 -0.78 -28.86 -7.40
N THR A 261 0.34 -29.04 -8.10
CA THR A 261 1.50 -29.78 -7.58
C THR A 261 2.73 -28.88 -7.62
N VAL A 262 3.43 -28.76 -6.49
CA VAL A 262 4.64 -27.94 -6.38
C VAL A 262 5.91 -28.80 -6.37
N ALA A 263 7.08 -28.16 -6.51
CA ALA A 263 8.37 -28.84 -6.46
C ALA A 263 8.48 -29.76 -5.23
N GLY A 264 8.84 -31.02 -5.44
CA GLY A 264 8.85 -32.06 -4.40
C GLY A 264 7.55 -32.86 -4.25
N GLY A 265 6.62 -32.76 -5.21
CA GLY A 265 5.41 -33.62 -5.26
C GLY A 265 4.30 -33.22 -4.28
N LYS A 266 4.45 -32.10 -3.59
CA LYS A 266 3.47 -31.63 -2.61
C LYS A 266 2.23 -31.07 -3.32
N LEU A 267 1.05 -31.54 -2.90
CA LEU A 267 -0.24 -31.06 -3.39
C LEU A 267 -0.68 -29.77 -2.69
N ILE A 268 -1.26 -28.87 -3.47
CA ILE A 268 -1.83 -27.60 -3.02
C ILE A 268 -3.23 -27.40 -3.62
N ALA A 269 -4.02 -26.54 -2.99
CA ALA A 269 -5.25 -26.01 -3.57
C ALA A 269 -5.05 -24.51 -3.83
N VAL A 270 -5.33 -24.05 -5.04
CA VAL A 270 -5.22 -22.65 -5.46
C VAL A 270 -6.62 -22.12 -5.74
N LYS A 271 -7.11 -21.21 -4.89
CA LYS A 271 -8.35 -20.49 -5.10
C LYS A 271 -8.05 -19.24 -5.91
N ARG A 272 -8.57 -19.18 -7.14
CA ARG A 272 -8.53 -18.02 -8.03
C ARG A 272 -9.85 -17.27 -7.89
N LEU A 273 -9.77 -16.08 -7.29
CA LEU A 273 -10.95 -15.24 -7.10
C LEU A 273 -11.36 -14.61 -8.44
N SER A 274 -12.64 -14.27 -8.57
CA SER A 274 -13.17 -13.66 -9.79
C SER A 274 -12.46 -12.33 -10.10
N SER A 275 -12.13 -12.10 -11.38
CA SER A 275 -11.48 -10.89 -11.90
C SER A 275 -12.41 -9.67 -11.96
N ASP A 276 -13.71 -9.89 -11.81
CA ASP A 276 -14.74 -8.90 -12.08
C ASP A 276 -15.29 -8.37 -10.75
N SER A 277 -14.60 -7.38 -10.13
CA SER A 277 -15.15 -6.34 -9.22
C SER A 277 -14.18 -5.85 -8.13
N ARG A 278 -14.56 -4.76 -7.44
CA ARG A 278 -14.07 -4.34 -6.11
C ARG A 278 -14.33 -5.38 -5.00
N GLN A 279 -15.23 -6.34 -5.26
CA GLN A 279 -15.62 -7.36 -4.31
C GLN A 279 -14.57 -8.50 -4.24
N GLY A 280 -13.93 -8.87 -5.36
CA GLY A 280 -12.80 -9.82 -5.35
C GLY A 280 -11.62 -9.33 -4.50
N ASP A 281 -11.33 -8.02 -4.51
CA ASP A 281 -10.31 -7.40 -3.66
C ASP A 281 -10.71 -7.38 -2.17
N PHE A 282 -11.97 -7.10 -1.87
CA PHE A 282 -12.50 -7.10 -0.51
C PHE A 282 -12.49 -8.52 0.08
N GLU A 283 -12.94 -9.51 -0.69
CA GLU A 283 -12.93 -10.92 -0.31
C GLU A 283 -11.52 -11.47 -0.14
N PHE A 284 -10.60 -11.11 -1.04
CA PHE A 284 -9.19 -11.43 -0.90
C PHE A 284 -8.61 -10.90 0.41
N LYS A 285 -8.82 -9.61 0.70
CA LYS A 285 -8.33 -8.98 1.92
C LYS A 285 -8.93 -9.62 3.17
N ASN A 286 -10.24 -9.87 3.17
CA ASN A 286 -10.91 -10.50 4.30
C ASN A 286 -10.40 -11.93 4.54
N GLU A 287 -10.24 -12.73 3.49
CA GLU A 287 -9.80 -14.13 3.61
C GLU A 287 -8.31 -14.23 4.00
N VAL A 288 -7.44 -13.37 3.46
CA VAL A 288 -6.04 -13.27 3.92
C VAL A 288 -5.99 -12.83 5.38
N GLN A 289 -6.76 -11.82 5.76
CA GLN A 289 -6.74 -11.27 7.12
C GLN A 289 -7.32 -12.24 8.15
N LEU A 290 -8.36 -12.99 7.83
CA LEU A 290 -8.93 -14.02 8.71
C LEU A 290 -8.01 -15.24 8.81
N MET A 291 -7.54 -15.77 7.67
CA MET A 291 -6.80 -17.04 7.63
C MET A 291 -5.33 -16.90 8.02
N ALA A 292 -4.73 -15.70 7.90
CA ALA A 292 -3.40 -15.45 8.46
C ALA A 292 -3.40 -15.45 10.01
N ASN A 293 -4.52 -15.08 10.62
CA ASN A 293 -4.66 -14.96 12.07
C ASN A 293 -5.27 -16.22 12.73
N LEU A 294 -5.84 -17.14 11.96
CA LEU A 294 -6.47 -18.37 12.44
C LEU A 294 -5.63 -19.61 12.08
N GLN A 295 -4.68 -19.96 12.94
CA GLN A 295 -3.95 -21.23 12.86
C GLN A 295 -4.55 -22.23 13.85
N HIS A 296 -5.48 -23.06 13.37
CA HIS A 296 -6.12 -24.08 14.18
C HIS A 296 -6.07 -25.44 13.47
N ARG A 297 -5.93 -26.53 14.23
CA ARG A 297 -5.82 -27.91 13.70
C ARG A 297 -7.01 -28.38 12.86
N ASN A 298 -8.16 -27.70 12.98
CA ASN A 298 -9.40 -28.01 12.26
C ASN A 298 -9.72 -27.00 11.15
N LEU A 299 -8.81 -26.07 10.84
CA LEU A 299 -8.98 -25.09 9.75
C LEU A 299 -7.92 -25.32 8.68
N VAL A 300 -8.34 -25.23 7.42
CA VAL A 300 -7.44 -25.42 6.28
C VAL A 300 -6.39 -24.32 6.27
N ARG A 301 -5.12 -24.71 6.25
CA ARG A 301 -4.02 -23.76 6.37
C ARG A 301 -3.76 -23.02 5.07
N LEU A 302 -3.81 -21.68 5.13
CA LEU A 302 -3.30 -20.80 4.10
C LEU A 302 -1.75 -20.90 4.07
N GLN A 303 -1.20 -21.31 2.94
CA GLN A 303 0.25 -21.43 2.71
C GLN A 303 0.85 -20.16 2.10
N GLY A 304 0.06 -19.36 1.39
CA GLY A 304 0.49 -18.12 0.78
C GLY A 304 -0.58 -17.54 -0.16
N PHE A 305 -0.25 -16.44 -0.83
CA PHE A 305 -1.11 -15.81 -1.82
C PHE A 305 -0.28 -15.19 -2.95
N CYS A 306 -0.90 -14.94 -4.10
CA CYS A 306 -0.29 -14.21 -5.21
C CYS A 306 -1.20 -13.07 -5.68
N LEU A 307 -0.57 -11.95 -5.98
CA LEU A 307 -1.19 -10.71 -6.46
C LEU A 307 -0.47 -10.30 -7.75
N GLU A 308 -1.16 -10.33 -8.88
CA GLU A 308 -0.59 -9.92 -10.18
C GLU A 308 -1.69 -9.29 -11.06
N GLY A 309 -1.64 -7.97 -11.29
CA GLY A 309 -2.70 -7.27 -12.03
C GLY A 309 -4.07 -7.40 -11.35
N LYS A 310 -5.07 -7.95 -12.07
CA LYS A 310 -6.39 -8.30 -11.52
C LYS A 310 -6.45 -9.70 -10.90
N GLU A 311 -5.38 -10.49 -11.01
CA GLU A 311 -5.34 -11.84 -10.45
C GLU A 311 -5.17 -11.78 -8.94
N ARG A 312 -6.01 -12.56 -8.26
CA ARG A 312 -6.00 -12.77 -6.81
C ARG A 312 -6.03 -14.27 -6.56
N LEU A 313 -4.90 -14.81 -6.11
CA LEU A 313 -4.73 -16.24 -5.86
C LEU A 313 -4.46 -16.49 -4.39
N LEU A 314 -5.19 -17.41 -3.79
CA LEU A 314 -4.97 -17.90 -2.43
C LEU A 314 -4.50 -19.36 -2.51
N ILE A 315 -3.42 -19.68 -1.81
CA ILE A 315 -2.76 -20.98 -1.87
C ILE A 315 -2.95 -21.68 -0.52
N TYR A 316 -3.68 -22.78 -0.52
CA TYR A 316 -3.96 -23.61 0.65
C TYR A 316 -3.23 -24.94 0.58
N GLU A 317 -3.17 -25.63 1.71
CA GLU A 317 -2.94 -27.08 1.67
C GLU A 317 -4.09 -27.80 1.00
N PHE A 318 -3.75 -28.84 0.24
CA PHE A 318 -4.75 -29.69 -0.38
C PHE A 318 -5.34 -30.64 0.67
N VAL A 319 -6.67 -30.65 0.79
CA VAL A 319 -7.40 -31.57 1.66
C VAL A 319 -8.09 -32.62 0.77
N PRO A 320 -7.73 -33.90 0.85
CA PRO A 320 -8.17 -34.92 -0.10
C PRO A 320 -9.65 -35.28 0.00
N ASN A 321 -10.28 -35.02 1.15
CA ASN A 321 -11.65 -35.44 1.41
C ASN A 321 -12.71 -34.45 0.91
N GLY A 322 -12.31 -33.33 0.29
CA GLY A 322 -13.25 -32.31 -0.16
C GLY A 322 -13.80 -31.45 0.99
N SER A 323 -14.83 -30.68 0.69
CA SER A 323 -15.38 -29.67 1.59
C SER A 323 -16.40 -30.25 2.57
N LEU A 324 -16.46 -29.68 3.78
CA LEU A 324 -17.30 -30.16 4.87
C LEU A 324 -18.81 -30.11 4.53
N ASP A 325 -19.23 -29.18 3.67
CA ASP A 325 -20.62 -29.08 3.20
C ASP A 325 -21.11 -30.38 2.53
N LYS A 326 -20.25 -31.08 1.79
CA LYS A 326 -20.60 -32.37 1.16
C LYS A 326 -20.89 -33.47 2.18
N PHE A 327 -20.24 -33.43 3.33
CA PHE A 327 -20.49 -34.42 4.40
C PHE A 327 -21.68 -34.04 5.27
N LEU A 328 -22.00 -32.75 5.38
CA LEU A 328 -23.11 -32.26 6.20
C LEU A 328 -24.44 -32.23 5.45
N PHE A 329 -24.42 -32.03 4.12
CA PHE A 329 -25.63 -31.76 3.33
C PHE A 329 -25.79 -32.65 2.10
N GLY A 330 -24.82 -33.50 1.76
CA GLY A 330 -24.86 -34.43 0.62
C GLY A 330 -24.36 -33.81 -0.67
#